data_AF-A0A482ZNM7-F1
#
_entry.id   AF-A0A482ZNM7-F1
#
_cell.length_a   1.000
_cell.length_b   1.000
_cell.length_c   1.000
_cell.angle_alpha   90.00
_cell.angle_beta   90.00
_cell.angle_gamma   90.00
#
_symmetry.space_group_name_H-M   'P 1'
#
loop_
_entity.id
_entity.type
_entity.pdbx_description
1 polymer ?
#
loop_
_entity_poly.entity_id
_entity_poly.type
_entity_poly.pdbx_seq_one_letter_code
_entity_poly.pdbx_strand_id
1 'polypeptide(L)' 'MSEESKIKEEIGWYKVIFAILVATVISLLSWFAQNYELAKPSLLIFCLITITIVVVVIVMINRRVFKKLDRLGEL' A
#
# COMPACT_ATOMS: atom_id res chain seq x y z
N MET A 1 27.42 -4.64 -8.84
CA MET A 1 26.56 -4.05 -7.79
C MET A 1 26.72 -4.88 -6.52
N SER A 2 27.02 -4.26 -5.39
CA SER A 2 27.07 -4.94 -4.09
C SER A 2 25.66 -5.38 -3.66
N GLU A 3 25.55 -6.39 -2.81
CA GLU A 3 24.25 -6.83 -2.27
C GLU A 3 23.53 -5.67 -1.54
N GLU A 4 24.26 -4.83 -0.82
CA GLU A 4 23.74 -3.62 -0.19
C GLU A 4 23.05 -2.68 -1.20
N SER A 5 23.71 -2.40 -2.34
CA SER A 5 23.15 -1.53 -3.37
C SER A 5 21.87 -2.07 -4.01
N LYS A 6 21.79 -3.40 -4.23
CA LYS A 6 20.57 -4.06 -4.72
C LYS A 6 19.42 -3.92 -3.74
N ILE A 7 19.67 -4.18 -2.45
CA ILE A 7 18.62 -4.10 -1.43
C ILE A 7 18.12 -2.65 -1.29
N LYS A 8 19.02 -1.65 -1.33
CA LYS A 8 18.64 -0.23 -1.31
C LYS A 8 17.76 0.15 -2.51
N GLU A 9 18.08 -0.32 -3.71
CA GLU A 9 17.26 -0.10 -4.90
C GLU A 9 15.87 -0.73 -4.76
N GLU A 10 15.78 -1.97 -4.30
CA GLU A 10 14.50 -2.64 -4.06
C GLU A 10 13.64 -1.93 -3.01
N ILE A 11 14.23 -1.43 -1.92
CA ILE A 11 13.53 -0.61 -0.92
C ILE A 11 13.03 0.69 -1.55
N GLY A 12 13.84 1.31 -2.42
CA GLY A 12 13.45 2.48 -3.20
C GLY A 12 12.17 2.24 -4.02
N TRP A 13 12.13 1.12 -4.75
CA TRP A 13 10.94 0.70 -5.49
C TRP A 13 9.72 0.51 -4.58
N TYR A 14 9.88 -0.13 -3.42
CA TYR A 14 8.77 -0.29 -2.48
C TYR A 14 8.24 1.02 -1.90
N LYS A 15 9.09 2.03 -1.68
CA LYS A 15 8.64 3.37 -1.23
C LYS A 15 7.69 4.02 -2.23
N VAL A 16 8.01 3.92 -3.53
CA VAL A 16 7.16 4.46 -4.60
C VAL A 16 5.81 3.76 -4.61
N ILE A 17 5.81 2.42 -4.57
CA ILE A 17 4.57 1.63 -4.54
C ILE A 17 3.73 1.96 -3.30
N PHE A 18 4.37 2.09 -2.13
CA PHE A 18 3.69 2.46 -0.89
C PHE A 18 2.99 3.82 -1.00
N ALA A 19 3.67 4.83 -1.55
CA ALA A 19 3.08 6.15 -1.75
C ALA A 19 1.85 6.11 -2.67
N ILE A 20 1.91 5.36 -3.77
CA ILE A 20 0.79 5.17 -4.70
C ILE A 20 -0.39 4.48 -4.02
N LEU A 21 -0.13 3.43 -3.23
CA LEU A 21 -1.19 2.71 -2.50
C LEU A 21 -1.85 3.60 -1.45
N VAL A 22 -1.07 4.40 -0.70
CA VAL A 22 -1.62 5.37 0.27
C VAL A 22 -2.50 6.39 -0.43
N ALA A 23 -2.04 6.99 -1.54
CA ALA A 23 -2.83 7.91 -2.34
C ALA A 23 -4.13 7.25 -2.85
N THR A 24 -4.06 5.97 -3.24
CA THR A 24 -5.23 5.20 -3.69
C THR A 24 -6.25 5.01 -2.56
N VAL A 25 -5.81 4.68 -1.34
CA VAL A 25 -6.70 4.55 -0.17
C VAL A 25 -7.38 5.88 0.14
N ILE A 26 -6.64 6.99 0.13
CA ILE A 26 -7.19 8.33 0.38
C ILE A 26 -8.24 8.69 -0.69
N SER A 27 -7.95 8.41 -1.96
CA SER A 27 -8.90 8.64 -3.05
C SER A 27 -10.18 7.83 -2.90
N LEU A 28 -10.08 6.54 -2.54
CA LEU A 28 -11.25 5.68 -2.30
C LEU A 28 -12.07 6.15 -1.10
N LEU A 29 -11.42 6.54 -0.01
CA LEU A 29 -12.09 7.10 1.18
C LEU A 29 -12.80 8.41 0.85
N SER A 30 -12.15 9.29 0.08
CA SER A 30 -12.74 10.56 -0.36
C SER A 30 -13.96 10.32 -1.24
N TRP A 31 -13.90 9.37 -2.17
CA TRP A 31 -15.05 9.01 -2.99
C TRP A 31 -16.18 8.43 -2.14
N PHE A 32 -15.87 7.55 -1.19
CA PHE A 32 -16.85 6.97 -0.27
C PHE A 32 -17.56 8.06 0.55
N ALA A 33 -16.80 8.97 1.17
CA ALA A 33 -17.32 10.06 1.99
C ALA A 33 -18.23 11.03 1.21
N GLN A 34 -17.99 11.20 -0.09
CA GLN A 34 -18.84 12.04 -0.95
C GLN A 34 -20.09 11.32 -1.47
N ASN A 35 -20.10 9.99 -1.46
CA ASN A 35 -21.12 9.20 -2.16
C ASN A 35 -21.92 8.26 -1.25
N TYR A 36 -21.65 8.20 0.06
CA TYR A 36 -22.29 7.23 0.96
C TYR A 36 -23.82 7.36 1.05
N GLU A 37 -24.39 8.56 0.83
CA GLU A 37 -25.85 8.76 0.84
C GLU A 37 -26.50 8.53 -0.54
N LEU A 38 -25.75 8.74 -1.62
CA LEU A 38 -26.27 8.76 -3.00
C LEU A 38 -26.02 7.45 -3.75
N ALA A 39 -24.97 6.71 -3.38
CA ALA A 39 -24.57 5.49 -4.06
C ALA A 39 -25.42 4.27 -3.64
N LYS A 40 -25.51 3.30 -4.54
CA LYS A 40 -26.12 2.00 -4.24
C LYS A 40 -25.34 1.31 -3.11
N PRO A 41 -26.01 0.67 -2.13
CA PRO A 41 -25.33 -0.04 -1.04
C PRO A 41 -24.31 -1.08 -1.53
N SER A 42 -24.58 -1.77 -2.64
CA SER A 42 -23.64 -2.72 -3.24
C SER A 42 -22.32 -2.06 -3.66
N LEU A 43 -22.37 -0.87 -4.24
CA LEU A 43 -21.18 -0.11 -4.66
C LEU A 43 -20.35 0.33 -3.46
N LEU A 44 -21.00 0.72 -2.36
CA LEU A 44 -20.34 1.07 -1.09
C LEU A 44 -19.63 -0.15 -0.49
N ILE A 45 -20.28 -1.32 -0.49
CA ILE A 45 -19.66 -2.58 -0.04
C ILE A 45 -18.44 -2.93 -0.89
N PHE A 46 -18.54 -2.83 -2.22
CA PHE A 46 -17.39 -3.04 -3.11
C PHE A 46 -16.25 -2.05 -2.85
N CYS A 47 -16.57 -0.79 -2.58
CA CYS A 47 -15.57 0.23 -2.22
C CYS A 47 -14.84 -0.15 -0.92
N LEU A 48 -15.57 -0.55 0.13
CA LEU A 48 -14.99 -0.98 1.40
C LEU A 48 -14.13 -2.24 1.26
N ILE A 49 -14.58 -3.23 0.47
CA ILE A 49 -13.80 -4.43 0.18
C ILE A 49 -12.50 -4.03 -0.53
N THR A 50 -12.58 -3.13 -1.51
CA THR A 50 -11.40 -2.65 -2.25
C THR A 50 -10.42 -1.93 -1.33
N ILE A 51 -10.89 -1.03 -0.47
CA ILE A 51 -10.06 -0.36 0.55
C ILE A 51 -9.36 -1.41 1.42
N THR A 52 -10.10 -2.40 1.90
CA THR A 52 -9.56 -3.48 2.74
C THR A 52 -8.45 -4.25 2.03
N ILE A 53 -8.66 -4.62 0.76
CA ILE A 53 -7.65 -5.31 -0.07
C ILE A 53 -6.39 -4.44 -0.22
N VAL A 54 -6.55 -3.15 -0.55
CA VAL A 54 -5.40 -2.23 -0.71
C VAL A 54 -4.62 -2.11 0.60
N VAL A 55 -5.31 -1.99 1.74
CA VAL A 55 -4.66 -1.95 3.07
C VAL A 55 -3.90 -3.24 3.36
N VAL A 56 -4.46 -4.41 3.04
CA VAL A 56 -3.75 -5.70 3.19
C VAL A 56 -2.47 -5.72 2.34
N VAL A 57 -2.53 -5.26 1.10
CA VAL A 57 -1.36 -5.17 0.21
C VAL A 57 -0.30 -4.23 0.80
N ILE A 58 -0.70 -3.08 1.35
CA ILE A 58 0.20 -2.16 2.04
C ILE A 58 0.91 -2.87 3.20
N VAL A 59 0.17 -3.60 4.05
CA VAL A 59 0.74 -4.34 5.18
C VAL A 59 1.73 -5.41 4.70
N MET A 60 1.40 -6.14 3.63
CA MET A 60 2.29 -7.15 3.04
C MET A 60 3.59 -6.54 2.52
N ILE A 61 3.50 -5.41 1.80
CA ILE A 61 4.67 -4.68 1.32
C ILE A 61 5.52 -4.21 2.50
N ASN A 62 4.90 -3.61 3.51
CA ASN A 62 5.61 -3.09 4.67
C ASN A 62 6.40 -4.21 5.37
N ARG A 63 5.78 -5.37 5.59
CA ARG A 63 6.45 -6.57 6.13
C ARG A 63 7.64 -7.03 5.27
N ARG A 64 7.53 -6.96 3.94
CA ARG A 64 8.65 -7.30 3.03
C ARG A 64 9.79 -6.30 3.13
N VAL A 65 9.47 -5.01 3.23
CA VAL A 65 10.49 -3.94 3.38
C VAL A 65 11.24 -4.09 4.70
N PHE A 66 10.54 -4.32 5.81
CA PHE A 66 11.19 -4.53 7.12
C PHE A 66 12.16 -5.71 7.09
N LYS A 67 11.77 -6.85 6.51
CA LYS A 67 12.69 -7.99 6.34
C LYS A 67 13.94 -7.64 5.51
N LYS A 68 13.81 -6.76 4.51
CA LYS A 68 14.95 -6.29 3.71
C LYS A 68 15.84 -5.31 4.47
N LEU A 69 15.24 -4.48 5.33
CA LEU A 69 15.98 -3.59 6.22
C LEU A 69 16.77 -4.38 7.27
N ASP A 70 16.17 -5.41 7.86
CA ASP A 70 16.87 -6.29 8.82
C ASP A 70 18.10 -6.94 8.16
N ARG A 71 17.94 -7.47 6.95
CA ARG A 71 19.06 -8.04 6.16
C ARG A 71 20.15 -7.02 5.83
N LEU A 72 19.80 -5.75 5.65
CA LEU A 72 20.77 -4.66 5.46
C LEU A 72 21.53 -4.33 6.75
N GLY A 73 20.90 -4.47 7.92
CA GLY A 73 21.54 -4.24 9.21
C GLY A 73 22.47 -5.39 9.66
N GLU A 74 22.27 -6.58 9.10
CA GLU A 74 23.13 -7.76 9.32
C GLU A 74 24.37 -7.80 8.40
N LEU A 75 24.40 -7.00 7.33
CA LEU A 75 25.50 -6.87 6.36
C LEU A 75 26.48 -5.77 6.77
#